data_AF-A0A8S2WWX8-F1
#
_entry.id   AF-A0A8S2WWX8-F1
#
_cell.length_a   1.000
_cell.length_b   1.000
_cell.length_c   1.000
_cell.angle_alpha   90.00
_cell.angle_beta   90.00
_cell.angle_gamma   90.00
#
_symmetry.space_group_name_H-M   'P 1'
#
loop_
_entity.id
_entity.type
_entity.pdbx_description
1 polymer ?
#
loop_
_entity_poly.entity_id
_entity_poly.type
_entity_poly.pdbx_seq_one_letter_code
_entity_poly.pdbx_strand_id
1 'polypeptide(L)'
;MKVRANYGSTITYTIDSLGQSASTQIFYWKIKHKQKTSTVEEYFQERYNINLRYPRLPVLKTTKGTYLPMELVDVEPACIRKINDDQRATVTQLTSKKPFERRRQIEHVRNKQQNFDEDPFVKQWGLNIDPRMLIILARVLSMPTIHYNKTYEVTERNNRGKQGLWDAQ
;
A
#
# COMPACT_ATOMS: atom_id res chain seq x y z
N MET A 1 10.25 11.36 -0.61
CA MET A 1 9.47 10.56 0.36
C MET A 1 8.40 11.45 0.97
N LYS A 2 7.18 10.95 1.22
CA LYS A 2 6.15 11.73 1.93
C LYS A 2 6.04 11.23 3.37
N VAL A 3 5.88 12.15 4.30
CA VAL A 3 5.64 11.85 5.72
C VAL A 3 4.45 12.64 6.22
N ARG A 4 3.71 12.08 7.15
CA ARG A 4 2.60 12.72 7.85
C ARG A 4 3.07 13.18 9.22
N ALA A 5 2.78 14.42 9.58
CA ALA A 5 3.05 14.91 10.93
C ALA A 5 2.02 14.40 11.93
N ASN A 6 2.51 13.94 13.08
CA ASN A 6 1.71 13.41 14.18
C ASN A 6 1.56 14.42 15.34
N TYR A 7 1.73 15.71 15.05
CA TYR A 7 1.61 16.79 16.02
C TYR A 7 0.72 17.90 15.44
N GLY A 8 -0.19 18.44 16.26
CA GLY A 8 -1.14 19.45 15.79
C GLY A 8 -2.09 18.92 14.71
N SER A 9 -2.06 19.54 13.53
CA SER A 9 -2.90 19.15 12.38
C SER A 9 -2.22 18.08 11.53
N THR A 10 -3.01 17.12 11.03
CA THR A 10 -2.55 16.05 10.15
C THR A 10 -2.17 16.61 8.77
N ILE A 11 -0.91 17.04 8.63
CA ILE A 11 -0.36 17.60 7.39
C ILE A 11 0.70 16.64 6.84
N THR A 12 0.67 16.41 5.53
CA THR A 12 1.67 15.64 4.81
C THR A 12 2.76 16.55 4.23
N TYR A 13 4.02 16.17 4.44
CA TYR A 13 5.20 16.87 3.96
C TYR A 13 6.02 16.00 3.00
N THR A 14 6.64 16.64 2.00
CA THR A 14 7.65 15.99 1.15
C THR A 14 9.03 16.24 1.74
N ILE A 15 9.75 15.15 2.03
CA ILE A 15 11.11 15.18 2.57
C ILE A 15 12.12 15.35 1.44
N ASP A 16 13.04 16.29 1.65
CA ASP A 16 14.15 16.63 0.78
C ASP A 16 15.45 15.97 1.27
N SER A 17 15.83 16.23 2.53
CA SER A 17 17.12 15.82 3.09
C SER A 17 17.05 15.64 4.62
N LEU A 18 18.13 15.14 5.22
CA LEU A 18 18.32 15.09 6.67
C LEU A 18 19.08 16.33 7.16
N GLY A 19 18.67 16.89 8.29
CA GLY A 19 19.36 17.96 9.00
C GLY A 19 20.24 17.44 10.14
N GLN A 20 20.71 18.36 10.98
CA GLN A 20 21.40 18.01 12.24
C GLN A 20 20.42 17.45 13.28
N SER A 21 20.93 17.09 14.46
CA SER A 21 20.10 16.65 15.58
C SER A 21 19.06 17.69 15.97
N ALA A 22 17.90 17.27 16.50
CA ALA A 22 16.86 18.21 16.95
C ALA A 22 17.36 19.19 18.03
N SER A 23 18.32 18.75 18.87
CA SER A 23 18.98 19.57 19.89
C SER A 23 19.91 20.66 19.35
N THR A 24 20.45 20.49 18.13
CA THR A 24 21.50 21.36 17.57
C THR A 24 21.03 22.09 16.32
N GLN A 25 20.05 21.54 15.60
CA GLN A 25 19.47 22.17 14.43
C GLN A 25 18.72 23.44 14.85
N ILE A 26 19.27 24.57 14.44
CA ILE A 26 18.70 25.89 14.68
C ILE A 26 17.87 26.31 13.46
N PHE A 27 16.77 27.01 13.72
CA PHE A 27 15.98 27.67 12.69
C PHE A 27 15.33 28.95 13.22
N TYR A 28 14.89 29.79 12.28
CA TYR A 28 14.18 31.01 12.60
C TYR A 28 12.68 30.78 12.52
N TRP A 29 11.96 31.26 13.53
CA TRP A 29 10.51 31.27 13.55
C TRP A 29 9.99 32.61 14.06
N LYS A 30 8.76 32.96 13.70
CA LYS A 30 8.18 34.26 14.03
C LYS A 30 7.20 34.12 15.18
N ILE A 31 7.37 34.97 16.19
CA ILE A 31 6.38 35.17 17.26
C ILE A 31 5.86 36.60 17.11
N LYS A 32 4.59 36.76 16.74
CA LYS A 32 3.97 38.06 16.47
C LYS A 32 4.78 38.85 15.42
N HIS A 33 5.56 39.85 15.85
CA HIS A 33 6.40 40.72 15.00
C HIS A 33 7.91 40.55 15.24
N LYS A 34 8.33 39.61 16.07
CA LYS A 34 9.76 39.35 16.34
C LYS A 34 10.18 38.00 15.78
N GLN A 35 11.36 37.97 15.17
CA GLN A 35 12.01 36.74 14.75
C GLN A 35 12.77 36.17 15.95
N LYS A 36 12.47 34.92 16.30
CA LYS A 36 13.15 34.16 17.34
C LYS A 36 13.97 33.05 16.68
N THR A 37 15.15 32.82 17.23
CA THR A 37 16.03 31.72 16.87
C THR A 37 15.93 30.69 17.97
N SER A 38 15.61 29.45 17.63
CA SER A 38 15.51 28.34 18.59
C SER A 38 15.97 27.05 17.92
N THR A 39 16.36 26.08 18.75
CA THR A 39 16.56 24.71 18.26
C THR A 39 15.20 24.08 17.93
N VAL A 40 15.20 23.00 17.15
CA VAL A 40 13.98 22.25 16.88
C VAL A 40 13.40 21.69 18.18
N GLU A 41 14.24 21.13 19.06
CA GLU A 41 13.82 20.67 20.39
C GLU A 41 13.12 21.76 21.21
N GLU A 42 13.74 22.93 21.35
CA GLU A 42 13.18 24.06 22.10
C GLU A 42 11.83 24.52 21.53
N TYR A 43 11.72 24.60 20.20
CA TYR A 43 10.47 25.01 19.56
C TYR A 43 9.32 24.04 19.84
N PHE A 44 9.57 22.73 19.77
CA PHE A 44 8.53 21.74 20.02
C PHE A 44 8.12 21.70 21.51
N GLN A 45 9.08 21.93 22.40
CA GLN A 45 8.80 22.10 23.83
C GLN A 45 7.96 23.36 24.09
N GLU A 46 8.31 24.51 23.50
CA GLU A 46 7.63 25.79 23.77
C GLU A 46 6.27 25.91 23.06
N ARG A 47 6.18 25.48 21.79
CA ARG A 47 4.99 25.71 20.96
C ARG A 47 3.92 24.64 21.14
N TYR A 48 4.35 23.39 21.34
CA TYR A 48 3.46 22.23 21.40
C TYR A 48 3.48 21.52 22.75
N ASN A 49 4.33 21.96 23.70
CA ASN A 49 4.54 21.29 24.98
C ASN A 49 4.95 19.81 24.83
N ILE A 50 5.80 19.54 23.83
CA ILE A 50 6.29 18.19 23.52
C ILE A 50 7.78 18.12 23.87
N ASN A 51 8.11 17.28 24.85
CA ASN A 51 9.48 16.93 25.16
C ASN A 51 9.92 15.76 24.29
N LEU A 52 10.90 16.00 23.40
CA LEU A 52 11.44 14.95 22.52
C LEU A 52 12.20 13.92 23.35
N ARG A 53 11.96 12.62 23.10
CA ARG A 53 12.64 11.54 23.81
C ARG A 53 14.03 11.28 23.26
N TYR A 54 14.25 11.59 21.99
CA TYR A 54 15.47 11.33 21.23
C TYR A 54 15.96 12.59 20.50
N PRO A 55 16.27 13.68 21.23
CA PRO A 55 16.65 14.96 20.63
C PRO A 55 17.99 14.92 19.86
N ARG A 56 18.80 13.87 20.08
CA ARG A 56 20.05 13.61 19.34
C ARG A 56 19.82 13.05 17.92
N LEU A 57 18.60 12.61 17.59
CA LEU A 57 18.28 12.13 16.25
C LEU A 57 18.22 13.27 15.25
N PRO A 58 18.65 13.05 13.99
CA PRO A 58 18.56 14.06 12.95
C PRO A 58 17.12 14.46 12.66
N VAL A 59 16.92 15.71 12.26
CA VAL A 59 15.59 16.18 11.82
C VAL A 59 15.41 15.93 10.32
N LEU A 60 14.15 15.80 9.89
CA LEU A 60 13.79 15.75 8.48
C LEU A 60 13.64 17.18 7.94
N LYS A 61 14.36 17.50 6.87
CA LYS A 61 14.18 18.75 6.14
C LYS A 61 13.19 18.53 5.01
N THR A 62 12.14 19.35 5.00
CA THR A 62 11.12 19.33 3.94
C THR A 62 11.53 20.21 2.76
N THR A 63 10.94 19.98 1.60
CA THR A 63 11.16 20.82 0.40
C THR A 63 10.75 22.28 0.61
N LYS A 64 9.86 22.55 1.57
CA LYS A 64 9.43 23.90 1.97
C LYS A 64 10.37 24.56 2.99
N GLY A 65 11.49 23.92 3.35
CA GLY A 65 12.46 24.45 4.32
C GLY A 65 12.03 24.32 5.78
N THR A 66 10.98 23.57 6.08
CA THR A 66 10.56 23.22 7.46
C THR A 66 11.35 22.03 7.98
N TYR A 67 11.67 22.02 9.28
CA TYR A 67 12.33 20.91 9.98
C TYR A 67 11.33 20.14 10.85
N LEU A 68 11.35 18.82 10.77
CA LEU A 68 10.46 17.92 11.51
C LEU A 68 11.28 16.91 12.33
N PRO A 69 11.05 16.78 13.65
CA PRO A 69 11.62 15.69 14.44
C PRO A 69 11.17 14.33 13.90
N MET A 70 12.08 13.35 13.84
CA MET A 70 11.74 11.99 13.38
C MET A 70 10.69 11.30 14.26
N GLU A 71 10.62 11.66 15.55
CA GLU A 71 9.62 11.12 16.49
C GLU A 71 8.19 11.55 16.19
N LEU A 72 8.02 12.67 15.48
CA LEU A 72 6.72 13.31 15.30
C LEU A 72 6.19 13.15 13.88
N VAL A 73 6.68 12.16 13.15
CA VAL A 73 6.24 11.85 11.79
C VAL A 73 5.98 10.36 11.57
N ASP A 74 4.97 10.06 10.77
CA ASP A 74 4.77 8.74 10.17
C ASP A 74 5.20 8.79 8.71
N VAL A 75 5.90 7.75 8.25
CA VAL A 75 6.16 7.61 6.81
C VAL A 75 4.86 7.20 6.13
N GLU A 76 4.40 8.01 5.18
CA GLU A 76 3.24 7.66 4.37
C GLU A 76 3.60 6.42 3.54
N PRO A 77 2.73 5.38 3.52
CA PRO A 77 2.98 4.16 2.76
C PRO A 77 3.10 4.52 1.27
N ALA A 78 4.34 4.58 0.80
CA ALA A 78 4.65 4.93 -0.57
C ALA A 78 5.24 3.69 -1.25
N CYS A 79 4.42 3.02 -2.08
CA CYS A 79 4.84 1.94 -2.96
C CYS A 79 5.74 2.49 -4.08
N ILE A 80 6.99 2.85 -3.78
CA ILE A 80 7.90 3.49 -4.75
C ILE A 80 9.19 2.70 -4.95
N ARG A 81 9.43 1.64 -4.17
CA ARG A 81 10.66 0.85 -4.30
C ARG A 81 10.33 -0.60 -4.63
N LYS A 82 11.16 -1.19 -5.49
CA LYS A 82 11.20 -2.64 -5.70
C LYS A 82 11.40 -3.28 -4.32
N ILE A 83 10.43 -4.09 -3.92
CA ILE A 83 10.50 -4.87 -2.68
C ILE A 83 11.62 -5.90 -2.79
N ASN A 84 12.26 -6.24 -1.67
CA ASN A 84 13.29 -7.28 -1.66
C ASN A 84 12.68 -8.67 -1.94
N ASP A 85 13.50 -9.64 -2.29
CA ASP A 85 13.02 -10.98 -2.66
C ASP A 85 12.23 -11.67 -1.53
N ASP A 86 12.64 -11.49 -0.27
CA ASP A 86 11.90 -12.01 0.90
C ASP A 86 10.52 -11.35 1.07
N GLN A 87 10.46 -10.03 0.87
CA GLN A 87 9.21 -9.27 0.89
C GLN A 87 8.31 -9.69 -0.26
N ARG A 88 8.88 -9.93 -1.45
CA ARG A 88 8.16 -10.43 -2.63
C ARG A 88 7.59 -11.82 -2.40
N ALA A 89 8.35 -12.73 -1.79
CA ALA A 89 7.87 -14.05 -1.43
C ALA A 89 6.66 -13.96 -0.48
N THR A 90 6.77 -13.10 0.54
CA THR A 90 5.69 -12.85 1.50
C THR A 90 4.43 -12.30 0.81
N VAL A 91 4.57 -11.26 -0.02
CA VAL A 91 3.45 -10.69 -0.78
C VAL A 91 2.83 -11.73 -1.72
N THR A 92 3.65 -12.54 -2.39
CA THR A 92 3.18 -13.61 -3.28
C THR A 92 2.36 -14.64 -2.50
N GLN A 93 2.82 -15.08 -1.32
CA GLN A 93 2.08 -16.02 -0.48
C GLN A 93 0.77 -15.43 0.06
N LEU A 94 0.78 -14.16 0.43
CA LEU A 94 -0.42 -13.45 0.89
C LEU A 94 -1.43 -13.25 -0.23
N THR A 95 -0.98 -12.91 -1.44
CA THR A 95 -1.85 -12.60 -2.57
C THR A 95 -2.26 -13.81 -3.37
N SER A 96 -1.47 -14.88 -3.43
CA SER A 96 -1.75 -16.10 -4.20
C SER A 96 -2.71 -17.03 -3.45
N LYS A 97 -3.99 -16.68 -3.42
CA LYS A 97 -5.05 -17.52 -2.85
C LYS A 97 -5.61 -18.52 -3.84
N LYS A 98 -6.04 -19.69 -3.35
CA LYS A 98 -6.77 -20.67 -4.16
C LYS A 98 -8.12 -20.09 -4.61
N PRO A 99 -8.68 -20.51 -5.76
CA PRO A 99 -9.93 -19.95 -6.28
C PRO A 99 -11.09 -19.94 -5.27
N PHE A 100 -11.28 -21.04 -4.53
CA PHE A 100 -12.33 -21.15 -3.51
C PHE A 100 -12.14 -20.17 -2.35
N GLU A 101 -10.91 -20.00 -1.86
CA GLU A 101 -10.59 -19.05 -0.80
C GLU A 101 -10.78 -17.61 -1.27
N ARG A 102 -10.32 -17.29 -2.49
CA ARG A 102 -10.51 -15.96 -3.09
C ARG A 102 -12.00 -15.65 -3.25
N ARG A 103 -12.81 -16.60 -3.69
CA ARG A 103 -14.26 -16.45 -3.77
C ARG A 103 -14.85 -16.10 -2.41
N ARG A 104 -14.54 -16.89 -1.38
CA ARG A 104 -15.03 -16.66 -0.01
C ARG A 104 -14.62 -15.29 0.52
N GLN A 105 -13.39 -14.85 0.25
CA GLN A 105 -12.90 -13.52 0.65
C GLN A 105 -13.69 -12.40 -0.04
N ILE A 106 -13.95 -12.50 -1.34
CA ILE A 106 -14.75 -11.51 -2.07
C ILE A 106 -16.18 -11.45 -1.50
N GLU A 107 -16.81 -12.61 -1.29
CA GLU A 107 -18.14 -12.69 -0.66
C GLU A 107 -18.13 -12.12 0.77
N HIS A 108 -17.08 -12.35 1.54
CA HIS A 108 -16.93 -11.79 2.88
C HIS A 108 -16.80 -10.26 2.86
N VAL A 109 -15.91 -9.71 2.01
CA VAL A 109 -15.75 -8.25 1.88
C VAL A 109 -17.08 -7.62 1.47
N ARG A 110 -17.73 -8.19 0.45
CA ARG A 110 -19.00 -7.69 -0.08
C ARG A 110 -20.15 -7.71 0.94
N ASN A 111 -20.24 -8.75 1.77
CA ASN A 111 -21.40 -8.96 2.65
C ASN A 111 -21.19 -8.56 4.10
N LYS A 112 -19.94 -8.39 4.55
CA LYS A 112 -19.60 -8.18 5.97
C LYS A 112 -18.75 -6.94 6.24
N GLN A 113 -17.95 -6.48 5.26
CA GLN A 113 -17.03 -5.36 5.48
C GLN A 113 -17.48 -4.08 4.75
N GLN A 114 -18.15 -4.21 3.62
CA GLN A 114 -18.61 -3.09 2.80
C GLN A 114 -20.13 -3.12 2.70
N ASN A 115 -20.80 -2.15 3.30
CA ASN A 115 -22.26 -2.04 3.21
C ASN A 115 -22.65 -1.04 2.12
N PHE A 116 -22.59 -1.48 0.86
CA PHE A 116 -22.98 -0.64 -0.28
C PHE A 116 -24.46 -0.24 -0.25
N ASP A 117 -25.32 -1.02 0.42
CA ASP A 117 -26.76 -0.76 0.49
C ASP A 117 -27.08 0.43 1.42
N GLU A 118 -26.17 0.78 2.32
CA GLU A 118 -26.29 1.94 3.22
C GLU A 118 -25.43 3.13 2.79
N ASP A 119 -24.58 2.97 1.77
CA ASP A 119 -23.68 4.01 1.32
C ASP A 119 -24.48 5.22 0.75
N PRO A 120 -24.28 6.43 1.30
CA PRO A 120 -25.05 7.61 0.92
C PRO A 120 -24.80 8.04 -0.52
N PHE A 121 -23.60 7.82 -1.06
CA PHE A 121 -23.27 8.13 -2.45
C PHE A 121 -23.91 7.12 -3.41
N VAL A 122 -23.85 5.82 -3.08
CA VAL A 122 -24.49 4.77 -3.89
C VAL A 122 -26.00 5.02 -4.00
N LYS A 123 -26.66 5.36 -2.89
CA LYS A 123 -28.08 5.72 -2.86
C LYS A 123 -28.38 6.97 -3.66
N GLN A 124 -27.58 8.03 -3.49
CA GLN A 124 -27.78 9.30 -4.20
C GLN A 124 -27.68 9.13 -5.72
N TRP A 125 -26.84 8.20 -6.19
CA TRP A 125 -26.69 7.88 -7.61
C TRP A 125 -27.72 6.85 -8.11
N GLY A 126 -28.63 6.37 -7.25
CA GLY A 126 -29.65 5.39 -7.60
C GLY A 126 -29.08 4.02 -7.99
N LEU A 127 -27.88 3.69 -7.51
CA LEU A 127 -27.22 2.42 -7.80
C LEU A 127 -27.71 1.32 -6.85
N ASN A 128 -27.90 0.12 -7.39
CA ASN A 128 -28.12 -1.09 -6.62
C ASN A 128 -27.08 -2.13 -7.05
N ILE A 129 -26.33 -2.67 -6.10
CA ILE A 129 -25.26 -3.63 -6.37
C ILE A 129 -25.67 -4.96 -5.76
N ASP A 130 -25.71 -6.04 -6.55
CA ASP A 130 -26.07 -7.37 -6.03
C ASP A 130 -24.95 -7.93 -5.11
N PRO A 131 -25.28 -8.48 -3.93
CA PRO A 131 -24.30 -9.12 -3.05
C PRO A 131 -23.72 -10.44 -3.57
N ARG A 132 -24.31 -11.05 -4.60
CA ARG A 132 -23.92 -12.36 -5.13
C ARG A 132 -23.00 -12.22 -6.33
N MET A 133 -22.06 -13.16 -6.47
CA MET A 133 -21.26 -13.27 -7.68
C MET A 133 -22.14 -13.59 -8.89
N LEU A 134 -21.85 -12.93 -10.02
CA LEU A 134 -22.52 -13.18 -11.29
C LEU A 134 -22.29 -14.64 -11.73
N ILE A 135 -23.38 -15.29 -12.15
CA ILE A 135 -23.33 -16.65 -12.73
C ILE A 135 -23.32 -16.51 -14.25
N ILE A 136 -22.32 -17.12 -14.89
CA ILE A 136 -22.13 -17.07 -16.34
C ILE A 136 -22.06 -18.50 -16.87
N LEU A 137 -22.75 -18.77 -17.98
CA LEU A 137 -22.63 -20.04 -18.68
C LEU A 137 -21.28 -20.11 -19.40
N ALA A 138 -20.53 -21.16 -19.13
CA ALA A 138 -19.21 -21.40 -19.72
C ALA A 138 -19.14 -22.79 -20.36
N ARG A 139 -18.18 -22.97 -21.26
CA ARG A 139 -17.88 -24.26 -21.90
C ARG A 139 -16.40 -24.58 -21.78
N VAL A 140 -16.08 -25.85 -21.59
CA VAL A 140 -14.70 -26.37 -21.65
C VAL A 140 -14.43 -26.77 -23.09
N LEU A 141 -13.41 -26.18 -23.70
CA LEU A 141 -12.98 -26.55 -25.06
C LEU A 141 -12.17 -27.84 -25.00
N SER A 142 -12.39 -28.73 -25.97
CA SER A 142 -11.54 -29.91 -26.16
C SER A 142 -10.11 -29.50 -26.50
N MET A 143 -9.15 -30.28 -26.04
CA MET A 143 -7.74 -30.08 -26.39
C MET A 143 -7.55 -30.18 -27.91
N PRO A 144 -6.76 -29.30 -28.54
CA PRO A 144 -6.38 -29.48 -29.94
C PRO A 144 -5.45 -30.70 -30.09
N THR A 145 -5.46 -31.35 -31.26
CA THR A 145 -4.43 -32.34 -31.60
C THR A 145 -3.11 -31.63 -31.84
N ILE A 146 -2.04 -32.09 -31.17
CA ILE A 146 -0.70 -31.53 -31.30
C ILE A 146 0.14 -32.47 -32.14
N HIS A 147 0.66 -31.98 -33.27
CA HIS A 147 1.59 -32.73 -34.12
C HIS A 147 3.01 -32.22 -33.90
N TYR A 148 3.91 -33.08 -33.42
CA TYR A 148 5.32 -32.73 -33.25
C TYR A 148 6.14 -32.98 -34.52
N ASN A 149 5.77 -34.01 -35.29
CA ASN A 149 6.30 -34.40 -36.61
C ASN A 149 5.28 -35.32 -37.31
N LYS A 150 5.61 -35.91 -38.47
CA LYS A 150 4.70 -36.84 -39.20
C LYS A 150 4.37 -38.15 -38.46
N THR A 151 5.09 -38.47 -37.38
CA THR A 151 5.03 -39.77 -36.70
C THR A 151 4.47 -39.72 -35.28
N TYR A 152 4.40 -38.55 -34.66
CA TYR A 152 3.95 -38.40 -33.28
C TYR A 152 2.91 -37.30 -33.14
N GLU A 153 1.74 -37.70 -32.65
CA GLU A 153 0.63 -36.81 -32.33
C GLU A 153 0.15 -37.03 -30.90
N VAL A 154 -0.16 -35.92 -30.23
CA VAL A 154 -0.81 -35.92 -28.92
C VAL A 154 -2.27 -35.56 -29.14
N THR A 155 -3.15 -36.53 -28.93
CA THR A 155 -4.60 -36.37 -28.97
C THR A 155 -5.18 -36.34 -27.56
N GLU A 156 -6.41 -35.86 -27.41
CA GLU A 156 -7.14 -35.89 -26.13
C GLU A 156 -7.22 -37.31 -25.53
N ARG A 157 -7.26 -38.35 -26.38
CA ARG A 157 -7.29 -39.75 -25.92
C ARG A 157 -5.98 -40.20 -25.28
N ASN A 158 -4.85 -39.76 -25.82
CA ASN A 158 -3.53 -40.15 -25.35
C ASN A 158 -3.05 -39.27 -24.18
N ASN A 159 -3.66 -38.10 -24.00
CA ASN A 159 -3.36 -37.16 -22.92
C ASN A 159 -4.34 -37.23 -21.73
N ARG A 160 -5.08 -38.35 -21.60
CA ARG A 160 -6.05 -38.52 -20.50
C ARG A 160 -5.34 -38.43 -19.14
N GLY A 161 -5.74 -37.45 -18.34
CA GLY A 161 -5.21 -37.22 -16.99
C GLY A 161 -4.29 -36.01 -16.85
N LYS A 162 -3.85 -35.38 -17.95
CA LYS A 162 -3.03 -34.17 -17.95
C LYS A 162 -3.83 -32.99 -18.51
N GLN A 163 -4.76 -32.45 -17.71
CA GLN A 163 -5.54 -31.28 -18.11
C GLN A 163 -4.63 -30.07 -18.34
N GLY A 164 -4.66 -29.52 -19.56
CA GLY A 164 -3.88 -28.34 -19.93
C GLY A 164 -2.36 -28.53 -19.99
N LEU A 165 -1.88 -29.78 -19.95
CA LEU A 165 -0.46 -30.14 -19.95
C LEU A 165 -0.21 -31.16 -21.04
N TRP A 166 0.90 -31.05 -21.78
CA TRP A 166 1.33 -32.06 -22.73
C TRP A 166 2.86 -32.08 -22.74
N ASP A 167 3.44 -33.28 -22.88
CA ASP A 167 4.89 -33.45 -22.94
C ASP A 167 5.24 -34.12 -24.28
N ALA A 168 6.32 -33.66 -24.90
CA ALA A 168 7.00 -34.42 -25.94
C ALA A 168 7.84 -35.49 -25.26
N GLN A 169 7.68 -36.75 -25.66
CA GLN A 169 8.61 -37.81 -25.28
C GLN A 169 9.84 -37.79 -26.18
#